data_AF-A0A1F7Y1Q3-F1
#
_entry.id   AF-A0A1F7Y1Q3-F1
#
_cell.length_a   1.000
_cell.length_b   1.000
_cell.length_c   1.000
_cell.angle_alpha   90.00
_cell.angle_beta   90.00
_cell.angle_gamma   90.00
#
_symmetry.space_group_name_H-M   'P 1'
#
loop_
_entity.id
_entity.type
_entity.pdbx_description
1 polymer ?
#
loop_
_entity_poly.entity_id
_entity_poly.type
_entity_poly.pdbx_seq_one_letter_code
_entity_poly.pdbx_strand_id
1 'polypeptide(L)'
;MSLKFIALSGTVGVTENLYVYEADGKMMIIDCGVGFPDLEMPGVDLVIPDFSYVVKNKEKLVGIVISQGHEDHIGALPYLLREVNAPIWSTPLVTEFIKDKFIDYGVKNFTINTFNPEYEDFEVGPFRVFPFRVTHSVPDTVGFAIDTPEGRIFHVPEHKMDQNPVDGKPFDIERAKGLANDEKHVLFLASDCLGSNKLGFTEGETQIEGNMEGIMKKAENAILATAISSNIGRFQQMMNVAQRLNRKVVLVGRSIQKKIEIAYKLGYISFPANLVVSFGDAARMKRSELMYIVAGCYGQVGSSLYRIS
;
A
#
# COMPACT_ATOMS: atom_id res chain seq x y z
N MET A 1 12.31 26.23 19.49
CA MET A 1 11.88 24.91 19.00
C MET A 1 10.59 25.14 18.25
N SER A 2 10.51 24.67 17.00
CA SER A 2 9.31 24.77 16.19
C SER A 2 9.12 23.45 15.47
N LEU A 3 8.01 22.77 15.75
CA LEU A 3 7.50 21.71 14.90
C LEU A 3 7.36 22.23 13.46
N LYS A 4 7.88 21.50 12.49
CA LYS A 4 7.61 21.75 11.06
C LYS A 4 6.95 20.54 10.44
N PHE A 5 5.95 20.82 9.63
CA PHE A 5 5.35 19.87 8.70
C PHE A 5 5.58 20.38 7.28
N ILE A 6 6.19 19.55 6.44
CA ILE A 6 6.51 19.90 5.06
C ILE A 6 6.05 18.75 4.17
N ALA A 7 5.03 19.00 3.35
CA ALA A 7 4.64 18.08 2.30
C ALA A 7 5.54 18.32 1.07
N LEU A 8 6.56 17.47 0.89
CA LEU A 8 7.52 17.64 -0.21
C LEU A 8 6.96 17.17 -1.56
N SER A 9 6.07 16.18 -1.54
CA SER A 9 5.21 15.81 -2.67
C SER A 9 3.88 15.22 -2.15
N GLY A 10 3.01 14.73 -3.03
CA GLY A 10 1.69 14.18 -2.67
C GLY A 10 0.63 15.24 -2.32
N THR A 11 0.77 16.48 -2.81
CA THR A 11 -0.16 17.60 -2.53
C THR A 11 -1.03 18.01 -3.72
N VAL A 12 -0.56 17.76 -4.95
CA VAL A 12 -1.27 18.13 -6.19
C VAL A 12 -1.76 16.89 -6.94
N GLY A 13 -1.06 15.75 -6.78
CA GLY A 13 -1.42 14.46 -7.35
C GLY A 13 -1.77 13.42 -6.28
N VAL A 14 -2.21 12.25 -6.73
CA VAL A 14 -2.56 11.08 -5.88
C VAL A 14 -1.34 10.17 -5.67
N THR A 15 -0.15 10.63 -6.03
CA THR A 15 1.06 9.82 -6.04
C THR A 15 2.22 10.55 -5.39
N GLU A 16 3.39 9.90 -5.29
CA GLU A 16 4.61 10.53 -4.76
C GLU A 16 4.50 10.97 -3.30
N ASN A 17 3.70 10.28 -2.48
CA ASN A 17 3.51 10.66 -1.08
C ASN A 17 4.87 10.71 -0.36
N LEU A 18 5.21 11.89 0.18
CA LEU A 18 6.40 12.12 0.99
C LEU A 18 6.20 13.34 1.89
N TYR A 19 6.09 13.09 3.19
CA TYR A 19 5.82 14.11 4.19
C TYR A 19 6.93 14.16 5.24
N VAL A 20 7.40 15.35 5.57
CA VAL A 20 8.48 15.57 6.53
C VAL A 20 7.95 16.21 7.80
N TYR A 21 8.34 15.62 8.93
CA TYR A 21 8.11 16.14 10.28
C TYR A 21 9.46 16.48 10.90
N GLU A 22 9.68 17.75 11.26
CA GLU A 22 10.85 18.16 12.05
C GLU A 22 10.44 18.60 13.46
N ALA A 23 11.07 18.03 14.48
CA ALA A 23 10.91 18.41 15.89
C ALA A 23 12.24 18.17 16.62
N ASP A 24 12.56 19.01 17.61
CA ASP A 24 13.80 18.93 18.40
C ASP A 24 15.10 18.72 17.57
N GLY A 25 15.17 19.40 16.41
CA GLY A 25 16.33 19.30 15.49
C GLY A 25 16.46 17.94 14.77
N LYS A 26 15.47 17.05 14.90
CA LYS A 26 15.40 15.76 14.19
C LYS A 26 14.29 15.78 13.15
N MET A 27 14.41 14.90 12.17
CA MET A 27 13.53 14.77 11.01
C MET A 27 13.03 13.33 10.90
N MET A 28 11.71 13.15 10.77
CA MET A 28 11.07 11.89 10.42
C MET A 28 10.32 12.09 9.10
N ILE A 29 10.42 11.10 8.21
CA ILE A 29 9.63 11.06 6.97
C ILE A 29 8.46 10.10 7.16
N ILE A 30 7.29 10.46 6.62
CA ILE A 30 6.19 9.52 6.40
C ILE A 30 6.00 9.34 4.90
N ASP A 31 6.08 8.07 4.47
CA ASP A 31 5.99 7.60 3.10
C ASP A 31 7.07 8.13 2.13
N CYS A 32 7.30 7.39 1.06
CA CYS A 32 8.26 7.69 0.00
C CYS A 32 7.83 7.01 -1.31
N GLY A 33 6.82 7.59 -1.95
CA GLY A 33 6.16 7.06 -3.14
C GLY A 33 6.77 7.45 -4.48
N VAL A 34 6.47 6.67 -5.53
CA VAL A 34 6.64 7.11 -6.93
C VAL A 34 5.35 7.71 -7.49
N GLY A 35 5.51 8.49 -8.56
CA GLY A 35 4.46 8.91 -9.47
C GLY A 35 4.56 8.16 -10.79
N PHE A 36 3.46 8.18 -11.53
CA PHE A 36 3.38 7.61 -12.87
C PHE A 36 3.40 8.74 -13.91
N PRO A 37 4.21 8.60 -14.98
CA PRO A 37 4.32 9.61 -16.02
C PRO A 37 3.00 9.81 -16.75
N ASP A 38 2.74 11.04 -17.18
CA ASP A 38 1.61 11.39 -18.04
C ASP A 38 2.00 11.33 -19.54
N LEU A 39 1.03 11.65 -20.41
CA LEU A 39 1.23 11.65 -21.87
C LEU A 39 2.21 12.74 -22.35
N GLU A 40 2.52 13.73 -21.52
CA GLU A 40 3.45 14.84 -21.83
C GLU A 40 4.90 14.50 -21.44
N MET A 41 5.13 13.34 -20.81
CA MET A 41 6.45 12.86 -20.37
C MET A 41 6.95 11.63 -21.17
N PRO A 42 7.16 11.74 -22.50
CA PRO A 42 7.59 10.61 -23.31
C PRO A 42 8.99 10.12 -22.91
N GLY A 43 9.12 8.81 -22.70
CA GLY A 43 10.37 8.16 -22.33
C GLY A 43 10.70 8.18 -20.83
N VAL A 44 9.82 8.73 -20.00
CA VAL A 44 9.90 8.63 -18.55
C VAL A 44 9.21 7.33 -18.11
N ASP A 45 9.87 6.55 -17.25
CA ASP A 45 9.29 5.32 -16.68
C ASP A 45 8.53 5.57 -15.37
N LEU A 46 9.02 6.53 -14.57
CA LEU A 46 8.51 6.86 -13.23
C LEU A 46 8.92 8.28 -12.84
N VAL A 47 8.13 8.88 -11.95
CA VAL A 47 8.43 10.17 -11.32
C VAL A 47 8.72 9.94 -9.83
N ILE A 48 9.63 10.70 -9.24
CA ILE A 48 9.97 10.62 -7.81
C ILE A 48 9.98 12.02 -7.18
N PRO A 49 9.76 12.12 -5.85
CA PRO A 49 9.89 13.40 -5.14
C PRO A 49 11.30 14.00 -5.26
N ASP A 50 11.39 15.32 -5.23
CA ASP A 50 12.67 16.01 -5.07
C ASP A 50 13.19 15.87 -3.63
N PHE A 51 14.23 15.06 -3.45
CA PHE A 51 14.85 14.81 -2.14
C PHE A 51 15.81 15.92 -1.69
N SER A 52 16.01 17.00 -2.46
CA SER A 52 17.01 18.04 -2.18
C SER A 52 16.94 18.58 -0.74
N TYR A 53 15.73 18.76 -0.19
CA TYR A 53 15.57 19.20 1.19
C TYR A 53 16.08 18.15 2.19
N VAL A 54 15.70 16.88 2.02
CA VAL A 54 16.10 15.77 2.89
C VAL A 54 17.61 15.56 2.81
N VAL A 55 18.19 15.54 1.61
CA VAL A 55 19.64 15.32 1.40
C VAL A 55 20.47 16.44 2.03
N LYS A 56 20.03 17.70 1.92
CA LYS A 56 20.70 18.86 2.56
C LYS A 56 20.65 18.83 4.09
N ASN A 57 19.71 18.09 4.68
CA ASN A 57 19.47 18.02 6.14
C ASN A 57 19.58 16.58 6.66
N LYS A 58 20.29 15.69 5.95
CA LYS A 58 20.29 14.25 6.20
C LYS A 58 20.80 13.86 7.60
N GLU A 59 21.60 14.70 8.22
CA GLU A 59 22.07 14.54 9.61
C GLU A 59 20.94 14.62 10.65
N LYS A 60 19.81 15.23 10.28
CA LYS A 60 18.61 15.30 11.12
C LYS A 60 17.73 14.07 10.97
N LEU A 61 17.83 13.35 9.84
CA LEU A 61 16.95 12.22 9.53
C LEU A 61 17.16 11.07 10.50
N VAL A 62 16.14 10.80 11.32
CA VAL A 62 16.15 9.73 12.33
C VAL A 62 15.37 8.50 11.88
N GLY A 63 14.50 8.62 10.88
CA GLY A 63 13.73 7.49 10.39
C GLY A 63 12.73 7.82 9.29
N ILE A 64 12.28 6.75 8.63
CA ILE A 64 11.23 6.76 7.63
C ILE A 64 10.12 5.82 8.10
N VAL A 65 8.90 6.31 8.24
CA VAL A 65 7.73 5.53 8.65
C VAL A 65 6.83 5.33 7.45
N ILE A 66 6.40 4.09 7.20
CA ILE A 66 5.59 3.74 6.04
C ILE A 66 4.20 3.35 6.49
N SER A 67 3.21 3.99 5.89
CA SER A 67 1.79 3.83 6.21
C SER A 67 1.17 2.60 5.55
N GLN A 68 1.53 2.32 4.29
CA GLN A 68 0.90 1.29 3.46
C GLN A 68 1.79 0.79 2.31
N GLY A 69 1.32 -0.26 1.61
CA GLY A 69 2.14 -1.05 0.67
C GLY A 69 2.05 -0.67 -0.81
N HIS A 70 1.38 0.42 -1.17
CA HIS A 70 1.29 0.90 -2.55
C HIS A 70 2.57 1.55 -3.05
N GLU A 71 2.77 1.53 -4.37
CA GLU A 71 3.95 2.09 -5.03
C GLU A 71 4.09 3.59 -4.81
N ASP A 72 2.97 4.29 -4.73
CA ASP A 72 2.85 5.70 -4.37
C ASP A 72 3.10 6.00 -2.88
N HIS A 73 3.48 5.00 -2.06
CA HIS A 73 3.97 5.18 -0.69
C HIS A 73 5.34 4.54 -0.42
N ILE A 74 5.76 3.51 -1.19
CA ILE A 74 7.05 2.83 -0.98
C ILE A 74 7.98 2.84 -2.19
N GLY A 75 7.48 3.24 -3.36
CA GLY A 75 8.16 3.05 -4.64
C GLY A 75 9.45 3.83 -4.78
N ALA A 76 9.57 4.97 -4.08
CA ALA A 76 10.73 5.85 -4.20
C ALA A 76 11.81 5.59 -3.14
N LEU A 77 11.56 4.68 -2.18
CA LEU A 77 12.53 4.27 -1.16
C LEU A 77 13.90 3.86 -1.74
N PRO A 78 13.99 3.04 -2.82
CA PRO A 78 15.28 2.66 -3.39
C PRO A 78 16.10 3.84 -3.92
N TYR A 79 15.44 4.95 -4.28
CA TYR A 79 16.08 6.16 -4.77
C TYR A 79 16.53 7.02 -3.61
N LEU A 80 15.67 7.24 -2.61
CA LEU A 80 16.01 8.00 -1.41
C LEU A 80 17.21 7.38 -0.67
N LEU A 81 17.23 6.05 -0.50
CA LEU A 81 18.31 5.33 0.21
C LEU A 81 19.66 5.31 -0.52
N ARG A 82 19.75 5.82 -1.75
CA ARG A 82 21.05 6.08 -2.40
C ARG A 82 21.71 7.32 -1.82
N GLU A 83 20.92 8.27 -1.33
CA GLU A 83 21.37 9.59 -0.89
C GLU A 83 21.46 9.71 0.63
N VAL A 84 20.67 8.92 1.36
CA VAL A 84 20.60 8.93 2.84
C VAL A 84 20.64 7.53 3.43
N ASN A 85 20.99 7.44 4.71
CA ASN A 85 20.92 6.21 5.49
C ASN A 85 20.02 6.42 6.70
N ALA A 86 18.86 5.76 6.73
CA ALA A 86 17.91 5.86 7.82
C ALA A 86 17.17 4.51 8.01
N PRO A 87 16.86 4.14 9.26
CA PRO A 87 15.98 3.01 9.51
C PRO A 87 14.55 3.29 9.03
N ILE A 88 13.85 2.22 8.66
CA ILE A 88 12.47 2.23 8.16
C ILE A 88 11.57 1.56 9.20
N TRP A 89 10.35 2.05 9.40
CA TRP A 89 9.30 1.40 10.18
C TRP A 89 8.13 1.06 9.27
N SER A 90 7.65 -0.18 9.34
CA SER A 90 6.50 -0.63 8.55
C SER A 90 5.80 -1.82 9.19
N THR A 91 4.55 -2.07 8.79
CA THR A 91 3.80 -3.27 9.17
C THR A 91 4.35 -4.53 8.46
N PRO A 92 4.00 -5.75 8.93
CA PRO A 92 4.57 -7.00 8.38
C PRO A 92 4.43 -7.16 6.87
N LEU A 93 3.24 -6.92 6.30
CA LEU A 93 3.03 -7.07 4.86
C LEU A 93 3.86 -6.05 4.07
N VAL A 94 3.84 -4.80 4.53
CA VAL A 94 4.57 -3.69 3.90
C VAL A 94 6.07 -3.91 3.95
N THR A 95 6.58 -4.46 5.05
CA THR A 95 8.01 -4.83 5.20
C THR A 95 8.46 -5.80 4.11
N GLU A 96 7.69 -6.85 3.86
CA GLU A 96 8.05 -7.84 2.84
C GLU A 96 7.91 -7.27 1.42
N PHE A 97 6.97 -6.36 1.18
CA PHE A 97 6.89 -5.63 -0.11
C PHE A 97 8.10 -4.71 -0.33
N ILE A 98 8.57 -4.02 0.72
CA ILE A 98 9.78 -3.20 0.66
C ILE A 98 11.01 -4.07 0.37
N LYS A 99 11.14 -5.23 1.04
CA LYS A 99 12.25 -6.16 0.80
C LYS A 99 12.26 -6.71 -0.63
N ASP A 100 11.10 -7.13 -1.15
CA ASP A 100 10.97 -7.59 -2.55
C ASP A 100 11.40 -6.49 -3.53
N LYS A 101 10.97 -5.24 -3.29
CA LYS A 101 11.41 -4.08 -4.07
C LYS A 101 12.92 -3.85 -3.97
N PHE A 102 13.50 -3.95 -2.78
CA PHE A 102 14.94 -3.75 -2.57
C PHE A 102 15.79 -4.79 -3.33
N ILE A 103 15.28 -6.00 -3.51
CA ILE A 103 15.92 -7.01 -4.37
C ILE A 103 15.96 -6.53 -5.83
N ASP A 104 14.84 -6.05 -6.36
CA ASP A 104 14.75 -5.57 -7.75
C ASP A 104 15.69 -4.38 -8.02
N TYR A 105 15.92 -3.53 -7.02
CA TYR A 105 16.77 -2.35 -7.12
C TYR A 105 18.20 -2.53 -6.58
N GLY A 106 18.54 -3.73 -6.08
CA GLY A 106 19.86 -4.04 -5.54
C GLY A 106 20.24 -3.27 -4.26
N VAL A 107 19.26 -2.86 -3.46
CA VAL A 107 19.50 -2.18 -2.17
C VAL A 107 19.95 -3.22 -1.13
N LYS A 108 21.16 -3.08 -0.59
CA LYS A 108 21.78 -4.09 0.28
C LYS A 108 21.84 -3.70 1.76
N ASN A 109 22.01 -2.41 2.05
CA ASN A 109 22.22 -1.91 3.41
C ASN A 109 20.99 -1.14 3.85
N PHE A 110 20.07 -1.82 4.52
CA PHE A 110 18.85 -1.23 5.05
C PHE A 110 18.49 -1.87 6.39
N THR A 111 17.82 -1.10 7.23
CA THR A 111 17.24 -1.58 8.49
C THR A 111 15.75 -1.32 8.42
N ILE A 112 14.93 -2.37 8.54
CA ILE A 112 13.48 -2.25 8.66
C ILE A 112 13.07 -2.77 10.04
N ASN A 113 12.49 -1.89 10.84
CA ASN A 113 11.86 -2.18 12.11
C ASN A 113 10.38 -2.51 11.85
N THR A 114 10.07 -3.79 11.76
CA THR A 114 8.68 -4.25 11.61
C THR A 114 7.94 -4.05 12.93
N PHE A 115 6.79 -3.38 12.90
CA PHE A 115 5.93 -3.20 14.08
C PHE A 115 4.56 -3.86 13.90
N ASN A 116 3.97 -4.33 15.00
CA ASN A 116 2.58 -4.78 15.02
C ASN A 116 1.63 -3.63 15.41
N PRO A 117 0.77 -3.17 14.49
CA PRO A 117 -0.07 -1.99 14.74
C PRO A 117 -1.20 -2.20 15.75
N GLU A 118 -1.45 -3.44 16.20
CA GLU A 118 -2.47 -3.70 17.22
C GLU A 118 -2.00 -3.35 18.64
N TYR A 119 -0.69 -3.43 18.91
CA TYR A 119 -0.17 -3.33 20.29
C TYR A 119 1.23 -2.74 20.40
N GLU A 120 1.91 -2.39 19.31
CA GLU A 120 3.25 -1.80 19.34
C GLU A 120 3.22 -0.33 18.94
N ASP A 121 3.39 0.53 19.94
CA ASP A 121 3.84 1.91 19.74
C ASP A 121 5.37 1.93 19.65
N PHE A 122 5.95 2.93 18.99
CA PHE A 122 7.39 3.00 18.81
C PHE A 122 7.92 4.43 18.83
N GLU A 123 9.24 4.57 18.93
CA GLU A 123 9.92 5.85 18.90
C GLU A 123 10.81 5.97 17.67
N VAL A 124 10.82 7.16 17.08
CA VAL A 124 11.69 7.55 15.98
C VAL A 124 12.35 8.87 16.38
N GLY A 125 13.49 8.82 17.06
CA GLY A 125 14.07 10.03 17.67
C GLY A 125 13.10 10.69 18.67
N PRO A 126 12.74 11.98 18.54
CA PRO A 126 11.82 12.66 19.46
C PRO A 126 10.34 12.39 19.17
N PHE A 127 10.03 11.60 18.14
CA PHE A 127 8.67 11.27 17.74
C PHE A 127 8.23 9.96 18.42
N ARG A 128 7.22 10.02 19.28
CA ARG A 128 6.54 8.80 19.75
C ARG A 128 5.32 8.54 18.89
N VAL A 129 5.31 7.40 18.21
CA VAL A 129 4.35 7.07 17.15
C VAL A 129 3.40 5.97 17.64
N PHE A 130 2.12 6.26 17.54
CA PHE A 130 1.01 5.39 17.88
C PHE A 130 0.28 5.00 16.59
N PRO A 131 0.58 3.84 16.00
CA PRO A 131 -0.13 3.37 14.81
C PRO A 131 -1.57 2.98 15.16
N PHE A 132 -2.49 3.12 14.22
CA PHE A 132 -3.86 2.59 14.30
C PHE A 132 -4.34 2.14 12.92
N ARG A 133 -5.21 1.12 12.87
CA ARG A 133 -5.72 0.57 11.61
C ARG A 133 -6.59 1.57 10.87
N VAL A 134 -6.39 1.66 9.56
CA VAL A 134 -7.33 2.31 8.66
C VAL A 134 -7.64 1.35 7.51
N THR A 135 -8.87 1.36 7.01
CA THR A 135 -9.22 0.51 5.88
C THR A 135 -8.74 1.12 4.57
N HIS A 136 -8.08 0.32 3.74
CA HIS A 136 -7.68 0.67 2.39
C HIS A 136 -7.75 -0.58 1.49
N SER A 137 -7.27 -0.46 0.25
CA SER A 137 -7.24 -1.55 -0.72
C SER A 137 -6.06 -2.52 -0.57
N VAL A 138 -4.99 -2.12 0.11
CA VAL A 138 -3.93 -3.02 0.57
C VAL A 138 -4.11 -3.30 2.07
N PRO A 139 -4.03 -4.57 2.52
CA PRO A 139 -4.04 -4.89 3.93
C PRO A 139 -2.88 -4.21 4.65
N ASP A 140 -2.97 -4.19 5.97
CA ASP A 140 -1.89 -3.69 6.81
C ASP A 140 -1.59 -2.19 6.70
N THR A 141 -2.56 -1.43 6.18
CA THR A 141 -2.55 0.03 6.11
C THR A 141 -2.86 0.64 7.48
N VAL A 142 -2.10 1.67 7.87
CA VAL A 142 -2.21 2.31 9.18
C VAL A 142 -2.12 3.83 9.10
N GLY A 143 -2.86 4.51 9.97
CA GLY A 143 -2.63 5.90 10.32
C GLY A 143 -1.74 6.01 11.55
N PHE A 144 -1.26 7.22 11.83
CA PHE A 144 -0.35 7.49 12.94
C PHE A 144 -0.85 8.68 13.75
N ALA A 145 -0.96 8.50 15.08
CA ALA A 145 -0.89 9.63 16.00
C ALA A 145 0.58 9.78 16.44
N ILE A 146 1.09 11.00 16.42
CA ILE A 146 2.52 11.28 16.57
C ILE A 146 2.67 12.34 17.66
N ASP A 147 3.26 11.94 18.77
CA ASP A 147 3.61 12.84 19.84
C ASP A 147 4.94 13.52 19.54
N THR A 148 4.92 14.84 19.66
CA THR A 148 6.08 15.73 19.62
C THR A 148 6.15 16.54 20.92
N PRO A 149 7.26 17.24 21.19
CA PRO A 149 7.34 18.21 22.29
C PRO A 149 6.26 19.30 22.22
N GLU A 150 5.84 19.69 21.01
CA GLU A 150 4.85 20.75 20.79
C GLU A 150 3.39 20.27 20.92
N GLY A 151 3.13 18.97 20.75
CA GLY A 151 1.79 18.39 20.80
C GLY A 151 1.62 17.15 19.93
N ARG A 152 0.39 16.66 19.82
CA ARG A 152 0.05 15.46 19.04
C ARG A 152 -0.40 15.84 17.63
N ILE A 153 0.03 15.07 16.64
CA ILE A 153 -0.37 15.22 15.24
C ILE A 153 -1.01 13.92 14.78
N PHE A 154 -2.02 14.00 13.92
CA PHE A 154 -2.51 12.83 13.21
C PHE A 154 -2.05 12.86 11.76
N HIS A 155 -1.49 11.76 11.28
CA HIS A 155 -1.24 11.50 9.87
C HIS A 155 -2.08 10.29 9.46
N VAL A 156 -3.14 10.54 8.69
CA VAL A 156 -4.05 9.52 8.19
C VAL A 156 -3.85 9.43 6.68
N PRO A 157 -3.18 8.37 6.19
CA PRO A 157 -2.87 8.22 4.77
C PRO A 157 -4.16 7.93 3.98
N GLU A 158 -4.01 7.51 2.72
CA GLU A 158 -5.10 6.96 1.92
C GLU A 158 -5.95 5.97 2.73
N HIS A 159 -7.23 6.26 2.83
CA HIS A 159 -8.15 5.44 3.59
C HIS A 159 -9.58 5.58 3.08
N LYS A 160 -10.39 4.63 3.51
CA LYS A 160 -11.85 4.69 3.45
C LYS A 160 -12.39 4.25 4.80
N MET A 161 -13.70 4.40 4.98
CA MET A 161 -14.42 3.88 6.14
C MET A 161 -15.23 2.65 5.71
N ASP A 162 -14.62 1.47 5.78
CA ASP A 162 -15.31 0.20 5.53
C ASP A 162 -15.45 -0.58 6.85
N GLN A 163 -16.69 -0.94 7.19
CA GLN A 163 -16.98 -1.71 8.41
C GLN A 163 -16.89 -3.23 8.17
N ASN A 164 -16.83 -3.66 6.91
CA ASN A 164 -16.70 -5.07 6.53
C ASN A 164 -15.58 -5.26 5.49
N PRO A 165 -14.34 -4.85 5.78
CA PRO A 165 -13.24 -5.03 4.84
C PRO A 165 -12.93 -6.52 4.62
N VAL A 166 -12.32 -6.83 3.47
CA VAL A 166 -12.06 -8.20 3.02
C VAL A 166 -11.16 -8.98 3.99
N ASP A 167 -10.23 -8.31 4.65
CA ASP A 167 -9.32 -8.90 5.62
C ASP A 167 -9.89 -8.98 7.05
N GLY A 168 -11.14 -8.52 7.25
CA GLY A 168 -11.81 -8.53 8.55
C GLY A 168 -11.26 -7.53 9.57
N LYS A 169 -10.39 -6.59 9.16
CA LYS A 169 -9.78 -5.60 10.04
C LYS A 169 -10.31 -4.18 9.73
N PRO A 170 -11.42 -3.75 10.37
CA PRO A 170 -12.00 -2.43 10.13
C PRO A 170 -11.07 -1.30 10.58
N PHE A 171 -11.40 -0.07 10.16
CA PHE A 171 -10.76 1.13 10.68
C PHE A 171 -10.93 1.14 12.21
N ASP A 172 -9.83 1.26 12.95
CA ASP A 172 -9.84 1.29 14.41
C ASP A 172 -10.18 2.69 14.93
N ILE A 173 -11.47 3.02 14.82
CA ILE A 173 -12.03 4.32 15.21
C ILE A 173 -11.89 4.53 16.72
N GLU A 174 -12.01 3.47 17.53
CA GLU A 174 -11.97 3.59 18.98
C GLU A 174 -10.56 3.91 19.48
N ARG A 175 -9.51 3.28 18.90
CA ARG A 175 -8.13 3.67 19.18
C ARG A 175 -7.84 5.10 18.72
N ALA A 176 -8.28 5.50 17.53
CA ALA A 176 -8.09 6.87 17.04
C ALA A 176 -8.79 7.90 17.95
N LYS A 177 -10.02 7.63 18.40
CA LYS A 177 -10.74 8.47 19.38
C LYS A 177 -10.03 8.53 20.72
N GLY A 178 -9.55 7.40 21.24
CA GLY A 178 -8.77 7.36 22.48
C GLY A 178 -7.55 8.26 22.40
N LEU A 179 -6.76 8.12 21.33
CA LEU A 179 -5.58 8.95 21.05
C LEU A 179 -5.92 10.43 20.85
N ALA A 180 -7.13 10.78 20.39
CA ALA A 180 -7.56 12.17 20.24
C ALA A 180 -8.09 12.78 21.54
N ASN A 181 -8.63 11.96 22.45
CA ASN A 181 -9.21 12.37 23.72
C ASN A 181 -8.22 12.36 24.90
N ASP A 182 -6.99 11.88 24.67
CA ASP A 182 -5.90 11.97 25.65
C ASP A 182 -5.66 13.45 26.07
N GLU A 183 -5.09 13.67 27.26
CA GLU A 183 -4.78 15.01 27.79
C GLU A 183 -3.80 15.82 26.91
N LYS A 184 -3.18 15.18 25.90
CA LYS A 184 -2.31 15.82 24.92
C LYS A 184 -3.12 16.61 23.90
N HIS A 185 -2.78 17.89 23.76
CA HIS A 185 -3.34 18.76 22.74
C HIS A 185 -3.01 18.26 21.32
N VAL A 186 -4.05 17.98 20.53
CA VAL A 186 -3.94 17.69 19.09
C VAL A 186 -3.76 19.00 18.32
N LEU A 187 -2.65 19.12 17.60
CA LEU A 187 -2.27 20.32 16.85
C LEU A 187 -2.94 20.38 15.48
N PHE A 188 -2.84 19.30 14.70
CA PHE A 188 -3.46 19.21 13.37
C PHE A 188 -3.61 17.75 12.91
N LEU A 189 -4.40 17.59 11.84
CA LEU A 189 -4.60 16.36 11.10
C LEU A 189 -4.13 16.56 9.66
N ALA A 190 -3.15 15.77 9.23
CA ALA A 190 -2.87 15.53 7.82
C ALA A 190 -3.68 14.30 7.39
N SER A 191 -4.66 14.51 6.51
CA SER A 191 -5.56 13.46 6.03
C SER A 191 -5.57 13.42 4.52
N ASP A 192 -5.72 12.21 3.98
CA ASP A 192 -6.11 12.02 2.59
C ASP A 192 -7.33 12.89 2.22
N CYS A 193 -7.26 13.48 1.03
CA CYS A 193 -8.31 14.30 0.44
C CYS A 193 -8.83 13.71 -0.88
N LEU A 194 -8.38 12.53 -1.29
CA LEU A 194 -8.89 11.82 -2.45
C LEU A 194 -10.39 11.54 -2.28
N GLY A 195 -11.19 11.97 -3.25
CA GLY A 195 -12.65 11.81 -3.20
C GLY A 195 -13.38 12.82 -2.33
N SER A 196 -12.69 13.79 -1.71
CA SER A 196 -13.31 14.87 -0.92
C SER A 196 -14.29 15.75 -1.71
N ASN A 197 -14.22 15.71 -3.04
CA ASN A 197 -15.15 16.38 -3.95
C ASN A 197 -16.41 15.57 -4.27
N LYS A 198 -16.58 14.37 -3.71
CA LYS A 198 -17.75 13.51 -3.90
C LYS A 198 -18.58 13.45 -2.62
N LEU A 199 -19.86 13.75 -2.73
CA LEU A 199 -20.82 13.58 -1.64
C LEU A 199 -21.15 12.10 -1.43
N GLY A 200 -21.46 11.73 -0.19
CA GLY A 200 -21.89 10.38 0.18
C GLY A 200 -20.78 9.54 0.78
N PHE A 201 -20.88 8.23 0.59
CA PHE A 201 -19.97 7.25 1.17
C PHE A 201 -19.50 6.25 0.12
N THR A 202 -18.32 5.68 0.33
CA THR A 202 -17.83 4.56 -0.48
C THR A 202 -18.62 3.29 -0.11
N GLU A 203 -19.09 2.55 -1.11
CA GLU A 203 -19.74 1.26 -0.88
C GLU A 203 -18.75 0.24 -0.28
N GLY A 204 -19.24 -0.65 0.58
CA GLY A 204 -18.41 -1.67 1.21
C GLY A 204 -17.82 -2.65 0.20
N GLU A 205 -16.58 -3.08 0.45
CA GLU A 205 -15.85 -3.99 -0.46
C GLU A 205 -16.59 -5.31 -0.70
N THR A 206 -17.36 -5.81 0.28
CA THR A 206 -18.12 -7.06 0.15
C THR A 206 -19.11 -7.06 -1.02
N GLN A 207 -19.66 -5.90 -1.38
CA GLN A 207 -20.58 -5.80 -2.52
C GLN A 207 -19.87 -6.06 -3.86
N ILE A 208 -18.59 -5.72 -3.95
CA ILE A 208 -17.80 -5.87 -5.16
C ILE A 208 -17.63 -7.34 -5.52
N GLU A 209 -17.50 -8.22 -4.53
CA GLU A 209 -17.38 -9.66 -4.76
C GLU A 209 -18.65 -10.22 -5.43
N GLY A 210 -19.83 -9.81 -4.99
CA GLY A 210 -21.11 -10.21 -5.59
C GLY A 210 -21.29 -9.67 -7.01
N ASN A 211 -20.91 -8.42 -7.24
CA ASN A 211 -20.94 -7.81 -8.58
C ASN A 211 -20.00 -8.55 -9.54
N MET A 212 -18.79 -8.88 -9.08
CA MET A 212 -17.80 -9.64 -9.82
C MET A 212 -18.34 -11.04 -10.18
N GLU A 213 -18.94 -11.74 -9.23
CA GLU A 213 -19.58 -13.04 -9.48
C GLU A 213 -20.69 -12.96 -10.53
N GLY A 214 -21.56 -11.95 -10.44
CA GLY A 214 -22.65 -11.73 -11.40
C GLY A 214 -22.15 -11.49 -12.83
N ILE A 215 -21.00 -10.83 -13.00
CA ILE A 215 -20.35 -10.63 -14.29
C ILE A 215 -19.67 -11.93 -14.75
N MET A 216 -18.84 -12.53 -13.89
CA MET A 216 -18.01 -13.68 -14.23
C MET A 216 -18.82 -14.94 -14.55
N LYS A 217 -19.99 -15.11 -13.94
CA LYS A 217 -20.89 -16.26 -14.21
C LYS A 217 -21.40 -16.30 -15.64
N LYS A 218 -21.44 -15.17 -16.34
CA LYS A 218 -21.89 -15.06 -17.75
C LYS A 218 -20.81 -15.46 -18.75
N ALA A 219 -19.55 -15.58 -18.32
CA ALA A 219 -18.45 -15.90 -19.23
C ALA A 219 -18.48 -17.38 -19.64
N GLU A 220 -18.59 -17.64 -20.94
CA GLU A 220 -18.56 -19.01 -21.49
C GLU A 220 -17.15 -19.61 -21.56
N ASN A 221 -16.13 -18.75 -21.64
CA ASN A 221 -14.73 -19.13 -21.83
C ASN A 221 -13.86 -18.63 -20.67
N ALA A 222 -12.54 -18.53 -20.88
CA ALA A 222 -11.60 -18.05 -19.88
C ALA A 222 -11.87 -16.60 -19.50
N ILE A 223 -11.67 -16.27 -18.23
CA ILE A 223 -11.80 -14.91 -17.69
C ILE A 223 -10.40 -14.32 -17.52
N LEU A 224 -10.20 -13.09 -17.99
CA LEU A 224 -9.01 -12.29 -17.71
C LEU A 224 -9.41 -11.20 -16.71
N ALA A 225 -8.82 -11.24 -15.51
CA ALA A 225 -9.06 -10.26 -14.45
C ALA A 225 -7.74 -9.52 -14.16
N THR A 226 -7.81 -8.21 -13.94
CA THR A 226 -6.64 -7.40 -13.62
C THR A 226 -6.98 -6.40 -12.51
N ALA A 227 -5.99 -6.10 -11.68
CA ALA A 227 -6.04 -5.11 -10.60
C ALA A 227 -4.61 -4.66 -10.28
N ILE A 228 -4.49 -3.62 -9.44
CA ILE A 228 -3.19 -3.15 -8.93
C ILE A 228 -2.54 -4.31 -8.15
N SER A 229 -1.25 -4.53 -8.37
CA SER A 229 -0.52 -5.68 -7.80
C SER A 229 -0.50 -5.75 -6.27
N SER A 230 -0.64 -4.61 -5.58
CA SER A 230 -0.73 -4.51 -4.12
C SER A 230 -2.14 -4.71 -3.58
N ASN A 231 -3.18 -4.76 -4.42
CA ASN A 231 -4.56 -4.89 -3.98
C ASN A 231 -4.90 -6.36 -3.63
N ILE A 232 -4.35 -6.82 -2.50
CA ILE A 232 -4.52 -8.19 -2.01
C ILE A 232 -5.99 -8.50 -1.72
N GLY A 233 -6.76 -7.54 -1.18
CA GLY A 233 -8.20 -7.70 -0.94
C GLY A 233 -8.95 -8.03 -2.23
N ARG A 234 -8.64 -7.34 -3.33
CA ARG A 234 -9.24 -7.63 -4.64
C ARG A 234 -8.85 -9.01 -5.17
N PHE A 235 -7.61 -9.46 -4.96
CA PHE A 235 -7.21 -10.81 -5.35
C PHE A 235 -7.90 -11.89 -4.52
N GLN A 236 -8.09 -11.67 -3.21
CA GLN A 236 -8.89 -12.58 -2.37
C GLN A 236 -10.32 -12.70 -2.93
N GLN A 237 -10.98 -11.59 -3.26
CA GLN A 237 -12.32 -11.59 -3.85
C GLN A 237 -12.36 -12.33 -5.19
N MET A 238 -11.40 -12.05 -6.08
CA MET A 238 -11.29 -12.76 -7.37
C MET A 238 -11.15 -14.27 -7.17
N MET A 239 -10.32 -14.70 -6.21
CA MET A 239 -10.10 -16.11 -5.91
C MET A 239 -11.34 -16.77 -5.29
N ASN A 240 -12.04 -16.07 -4.39
CA ASN A 240 -13.31 -16.52 -3.81
C ASN A 240 -14.34 -16.80 -4.91
N VAL A 241 -14.51 -15.83 -5.83
CA VAL A 241 -15.44 -15.97 -6.96
C VAL A 241 -15.01 -17.10 -7.89
N ALA A 242 -13.72 -17.21 -8.22
CA ALA A 242 -13.21 -18.30 -9.05
C ALA A 242 -13.51 -19.66 -8.44
N GLN A 243 -13.30 -19.82 -7.13
CA GLN A 243 -13.63 -21.05 -6.42
C GLN A 243 -15.12 -21.38 -6.51
N ARG A 244 -16.03 -20.41 -6.26
CA ARG A 244 -17.48 -20.62 -6.36
C ARG A 244 -17.94 -20.99 -7.76
N LEU A 245 -17.30 -20.44 -8.78
CA LEU A 245 -17.57 -20.73 -10.19
C LEU A 245 -16.83 -21.97 -10.72
N ASN A 246 -16.15 -22.74 -9.85
CA ASN A 246 -15.34 -23.91 -10.21
C ASN A 246 -14.26 -23.62 -11.26
N ARG A 247 -13.68 -22.42 -11.21
CA ARG A 247 -12.57 -22.00 -12.07
C ARG A 247 -11.25 -22.08 -11.33
N LYS A 248 -10.22 -22.61 -11.99
CA LYS A 248 -8.84 -22.57 -11.53
C LYS A 248 -8.21 -21.23 -11.86
N VAL A 249 -7.34 -20.77 -10.98
CA VAL A 249 -6.67 -19.47 -11.05
C VAL A 249 -5.28 -19.67 -11.64
N VAL A 250 -4.91 -18.83 -12.62
CA VAL A 250 -3.55 -18.73 -13.15
C VAL A 250 -3.03 -17.33 -12.91
N LEU A 251 -1.91 -17.20 -12.21
CA LEU A 251 -1.30 -15.89 -11.92
C LEU A 251 -0.32 -15.51 -13.03
N VAL A 252 -0.53 -14.36 -13.66
CA VAL A 252 0.23 -13.90 -14.82
C VAL A 252 0.99 -12.62 -14.52
N GLY A 253 2.29 -12.75 -14.25
CA GLY A 253 3.21 -11.64 -14.00
C GLY A 253 3.92 -11.76 -12.66
N ARG A 254 5.21 -11.43 -12.64
CA ARG A 254 6.10 -11.62 -11.48
C ARG A 254 5.62 -10.84 -10.25
N SER A 255 5.20 -9.59 -10.42
CA SER A 255 4.76 -8.73 -9.31
C SER A 255 3.52 -9.28 -8.60
N ILE A 256 2.51 -9.75 -9.35
CA ILE A 256 1.31 -10.37 -8.76
C ILE A 256 1.68 -11.69 -8.08
N GLN A 257 2.48 -12.54 -8.73
CA GLN A 257 2.91 -13.81 -8.15
C GLN A 257 3.64 -13.61 -6.82
N LYS A 258 4.58 -12.66 -6.76
CA LYS A 258 5.35 -12.35 -5.55
C LYS A 258 4.49 -11.78 -4.44
N LYS A 259 3.65 -10.78 -4.74
CA LYS A 259 2.79 -10.16 -3.72
C LYS A 259 1.76 -11.14 -3.16
N ILE A 260 1.17 -12.01 -3.99
CA ILE A 260 0.27 -13.09 -3.53
C ILE A 260 1.03 -14.13 -2.70
N GLU A 261 2.23 -14.54 -3.12
CA GLU A 261 3.06 -15.48 -2.36
C GLU A 261 3.38 -14.94 -0.95
N ILE A 262 3.82 -13.68 -0.86
CA ILE A 262 4.10 -12.99 0.40
C ILE A 262 2.83 -12.92 1.25
N ALA A 263 1.73 -12.42 0.69
CA ALA A 263 0.46 -12.30 1.40
C ALA A 263 -0.04 -13.66 1.90
N TYR A 264 0.13 -14.73 1.13
CA TYR A 264 -0.32 -16.07 1.50
C TYR A 264 0.50 -16.63 2.67
N LYS A 265 1.84 -16.48 2.62
CA LYS A 265 2.73 -16.91 3.71
C LYS A 265 2.46 -16.18 5.03
N LEU A 266 2.08 -14.91 4.95
CA LEU A 266 1.77 -14.08 6.11
C LEU A 266 0.30 -14.18 6.55
N GLY A 267 -0.56 -14.87 5.79
CA GLY A 267 -1.98 -15.06 6.14
C GLY A 267 -2.92 -13.90 5.77
N TYR A 268 -2.50 -12.96 4.91
CA TYR A 268 -3.35 -11.87 4.40
C TYR A 268 -4.24 -12.30 3.22
N ILE A 269 -3.96 -13.45 2.61
CA ILE A 269 -4.81 -14.08 1.59
C ILE A 269 -4.87 -15.58 1.85
N SER A 270 -6.02 -16.19 1.64
CA SER A 270 -6.26 -17.60 1.87
C SER A 270 -7.05 -18.21 0.70
N PHE A 271 -6.57 -19.34 0.22
CA PHE A 271 -7.24 -20.13 -0.82
C PHE A 271 -6.81 -21.59 -0.74
N PRO A 272 -7.64 -22.53 -1.20
CA PRO A 272 -7.26 -23.95 -1.30
C PRO A 272 -6.03 -24.14 -2.19
N ALA A 273 -5.12 -25.03 -1.80
CA ALA A 273 -3.87 -25.28 -2.53
C ALA A 273 -4.10 -25.71 -4.00
N ASN A 274 -5.24 -26.34 -4.29
CA ASN A 274 -5.59 -26.77 -5.64
C ASN A 274 -6.29 -25.68 -6.47
N LEU A 275 -6.53 -24.48 -5.94
CA LEU A 275 -7.21 -23.40 -6.67
C LEU A 275 -6.28 -22.77 -7.71
N VAL A 276 -5.04 -22.50 -7.33
CA VAL A 276 -4.02 -21.90 -8.20
C VAL A 276 -3.27 -23.02 -8.93
N VAL A 277 -3.19 -22.93 -10.25
CA VAL A 277 -2.54 -23.94 -11.11
C VAL A 277 -1.44 -23.32 -11.96
N SER A 278 -0.49 -24.15 -12.39
CA SER A 278 0.59 -23.71 -13.27
C SER A 278 0.07 -23.44 -14.69
N PHE A 279 0.83 -22.68 -15.47
CA PHE A 279 0.54 -22.49 -16.90
C PHE A 279 0.51 -23.82 -17.68
N GLY A 280 1.38 -24.77 -17.33
CA GLY A 280 1.45 -26.08 -17.98
C GLY A 280 0.20 -26.93 -17.72
N ASP A 281 -0.33 -26.88 -16.49
CA ASP A 281 -1.56 -27.58 -16.13
C ASP A 281 -2.77 -26.91 -16.79
N ALA A 282 -2.82 -25.58 -16.76
CA ALA A 282 -3.89 -24.80 -17.38
C ALA A 282 -4.02 -25.07 -18.89
N ALA A 283 -2.91 -25.34 -19.59
CA ALA A 283 -2.92 -25.67 -21.02
C ALA A 283 -3.69 -26.97 -21.36
N ARG A 284 -3.94 -27.83 -20.36
CA ARG A 284 -4.68 -29.10 -20.51
C ARG A 284 -6.14 -28.99 -20.06
N MET A 285 -6.55 -27.85 -19.51
CA MET A 285 -7.89 -27.61 -18.99
C MET A 285 -8.79 -26.94 -20.05
N LYS A 286 -10.10 -27.02 -19.86
CA LYS A 286 -11.02 -26.26 -20.72
C LYS A 286 -10.93 -24.78 -20.40
N ARG A 287 -11.03 -23.92 -21.41
CA ARG A 287 -11.00 -22.46 -21.20
C ARG A 287 -12.07 -21.98 -20.23
N SER A 288 -13.26 -22.59 -20.26
CA SER A 288 -14.37 -22.31 -19.34
C SER A 288 -14.07 -22.62 -17.87
N GLU A 289 -13.00 -23.36 -17.58
CA GLU A 289 -12.57 -23.74 -16.22
C GLU A 289 -11.45 -22.83 -15.70
N LEU A 290 -11.09 -21.77 -16.43
CA LEU A 290 -9.92 -20.95 -16.12
C LEU A 290 -10.29 -19.48 -15.85
N MET A 291 -9.59 -18.89 -14.89
CA MET A 291 -9.47 -17.45 -14.68
C MET A 291 -7.99 -17.09 -14.57
N TYR A 292 -7.57 -16.08 -15.31
CA TYR A 292 -6.23 -15.52 -15.23
C TYR A 292 -6.27 -14.21 -14.46
N ILE A 293 -5.41 -14.07 -13.45
CA ILE A 293 -5.16 -12.79 -12.78
C ILE A 293 -3.89 -12.20 -13.40
N VAL A 294 -4.05 -11.11 -14.14
CA VAL A 294 -3.02 -10.57 -15.03
C VAL A 294 -2.50 -9.22 -14.53
N ALA A 295 -1.17 -9.09 -14.46
CA ALA A 295 -0.49 -7.87 -14.06
C ALA A 295 -0.52 -6.80 -15.17
N GLY A 296 -0.48 -5.52 -14.76
CA GLY A 296 -0.47 -4.37 -15.68
C GLY A 296 -1.83 -3.74 -15.90
N CYS A 297 -2.61 -3.51 -14.82
CA CYS A 297 -3.96 -2.96 -14.92
C CYS A 297 -4.03 -1.56 -15.54
N TYR A 298 -2.92 -0.82 -15.56
CA TYR A 298 -2.83 0.49 -16.24
C TYR A 298 -2.37 0.39 -17.70
N GLY A 299 -2.20 -0.82 -18.24
CA GLY A 299 -1.79 -1.03 -19.63
C GLY A 299 -0.37 -0.58 -19.93
N GLN A 300 0.52 -0.54 -18.94
CA GLN A 300 1.90 -0.09 -19.15
C GLN A 300 2.61 -0.95 -20.21
N VAL A 301 3.42 -0.30 -21.04
CA VAL A 301 4.22 -0.95 -22.07
C VAL A 301 5.09 -2.03 -21.42
N GLY A 302 5.10 -3.24 -22.01
CA GLY A 302 5.85 -4.38 -21.48
C GLY A 302 5.23 -5.09 -20.28
N SER A 303 4.05 -4.66 -19.80
CA SER A 303 3.28 -5.39 -18.80
C SER A 303 2.72 -6.71 -19.34
N SER A 304 2.24 -7.60 -18.45
CA SER A 304 1.62 -8.85 -18.88
C SER A 304 0.35 -8.60 -19.69
N LEU A 305 -0.48 -7.64 -19.28
CA LEU A 305 -1.70 -7.28 -20.00
C LEU A 305 -1.39 -6.79 -21.42
N TYR A 306 -0.41 -5.88 -21.55
CA TYR A 306 0.04 -5.35 -22.85
C TYR A 306 0.55 -6.42 -23.81
N ARG A 307 1.21 -7.48 -23.30
CA ARG A 307 1.74 -8.56 -24.14
C ARG A 307 0.68 -9.55 -24.62
N ILE A 308 -0.51 -9.56 -24.01
CA ILE A 308 -1.59 -10.50 -24.32
C ILE A 308 -2.63 -9.85 -25.25
N SER A 309 -2.74 -8.52 -25.25
CA SER A 309 -3.56 -7.74 -26.19
C SER A 309 -2.95 -7.71 -27.58
#